data_AF-A0A3E0N526-F1
#
_entry.id   AF-A0A3E0N526-F1
#
_cell.length_a   1.000
_cell.length_b   1.000
_cell.length_c   1.000
_cell.angle_alpha   90.00
_cell.angle_beta   90.00
_cell.angle_gamma   90.00
#
_symmetry.space_group_name_H-M   'P 1'
#
loop_
_entity.id
_entity.type
_entity.pdbx_description
1 polymer ?
#
loop_
_entity_poly.entity_id
_entity_poly.type
_entity_poly.pdbx_seq_one_letter_code
_entity_poly.pdbx_strand_id
1 'polypeptide(L)'
;MTAPPSSRHRSCSSRLLRLLRKPLLAAVATLLALGAMELAVRLVRPAPALAIIDVRDPRSPYVRSPNPIMRFELKPNFRAEYAVGLATTNAYGLRDVPREIEAAQGVRRIVLLGDSVVEGINYVGDDETISRQLEQMFPDGTEVFNVGVSGYCTLAEIELLKLKALQFSPDVVVVVFARNDFMNFHPEFAREGSILERPAVVKWFYRHSHIYRIACLQFNWYQFHDEADPSEWNAAAIGEENNVLTGLRELERLAEEHRFEPLIAVWPAFLDKEIVDPHMMNDGSGDLVIERLAWSRGIATVRLSDHYRNDLKALPESPSPRVAYTARSDTMHPNARGCELAAEALYHALTTPEARSLKPLSADDFDPQAVQMANLIAQREASLQVESDDPQLQVLERQFRLAEMESHLRAQLEETPDNYRARIKLGLQYARQRRLEEALAQFARATECQPAPDDLESWQYISAFFYAAAIHKQLGNQRQSTRFYERGCKYLPSNTTGPEAAAFAARDLNRGLLPNEPPPEVIDTRKN
;
A
#
# COMPACT_ATOMS: atom_id res chain seq x y z
N MET A 1 -74.73 -7.57 -60.87
CA MET A 1 -73.31 -7.68 -61.27
C MET A 1 -72.49 -6.82 -60.32
N THR A 2 -71.80 -7.45 -59.38
CA THR A 2 -70.98 -6.83 -58.33
C THR A 2 -69.54 -6.68 -58.82
N ALA A 3 -69.01 -5.47 -58.84
CA ALA A 3 -67.58 -5.21 -59.05
C ALA A 3 -66.79 -5.49 -57.75
N PRO A 4 -65.57 -6.06 -57.80
CA PRO A 4 -64.77 -6.29 -56.61
C PRO A 4 -63.98 -5.02 -56.22
N PRO A 5 -63.62 -4.84 -54.94
CA PRO A 5 -62.90 -3.65 -54.48
C PRO A 5 -61.40 -3.75 -54.83
N SER A 6 -60.87 -2.69 -55.43
CA SER A 6 -59.43 -2.54 -55.67
C SER A 6 -58.68 -2.33 -54.35
N SER A 7 -57.75 -3.23 -54.04
CA SER A 7 -56.86 -3.17 -52.88
C SER A 7 -55.88 -1.98 -52.95
N ARG A 8 -56.18 -0.88 -52.25
CA ARG A 8 -55.24 0.23 -51.98
C ARG A 8 -54.68 0.13 -50.57
N HIS A 9 -53.77 -0.80 -50.29
CA HIS A 9 -53.04 -0.83 -49.01
C HIS A 9 -51.65 -1.49 -49.10
N ARG A 10 -50.80 -1.13 -50.08
CA ARG A 10 -49.41 -1.68 -50.14
C ARG A 10 -48.27 -0.70 -50.50
N SER A 11 -48.44 0.62 -50.49
CA SER A 11 -47.36 1.53 -50.96
C SER A 11 -46.80 2.57 -49.98
N CYS A 12 -47.34 2.72 -48.77
CA CYS A 12 -46.83 3.74 -47.83
C CYS A 12 -45.60 3.26 -47.03
N SER A 13 -45.56 1.98 -46.65
CA SER A 13 -44.43 1.38 -45.91
C SER A 13 -43.14 1.31 -46.75
N SER A 14 -43.24 1.07 -48.06
CA SER A 14 -42.07 0.84 -48.92
C SER A 14 -41.32 2.11 -49.37
N ARG A 15 -41.92 3.30 -49.22
CA ARG A 15 -41.24 4.60 -49.44
C ARG A 15 -40.50 5.07 -48.21
N LEU A 16 -41.10 4.91 -47.02
CA LEU A 16 -40.47 5.20 -45.74
C LEU A 16 -39.23 4.32 -45.50
N LEU A 17 -39.34 3.01 -45.78
CA LEU A 17 -38.23 2.06 -45.75
C LEU A 17 -37.09 2.43 -46.72
N ARG A 18 -37.40 3.06 -47.87
CA ARG A 18 -36.37 3.51 -48.84
C ARG A 18 -35.67 4.79 -48.40
N LEU A 19 -36.37 5.70 -47.73
CA LEU A 19 -35.80 6.94 -47.20
C LEU A 19 -34.91 6.67 -45.98
N LEU A 20 -35.24 5.69 -45.16
CA LEU A 20 -34.45 5.30 -43.98
C LEU A 20 -33.26 4.38 -44.30
N ARG A 21 -33.21 3.78 -45.49
CA ARG A 21 -32.13 2.85 -45.90
C ARG A 21 -30.74 3.48 -45.91
N LYS A 22 -30.60 4.69 -46.46
CA LYS A 22 -29.31 5.39 -46.53
C LYS A 22 -28.78 5.82 -45.15
N PRO A 23 -29.57 6.49 -44.28
CA PRO A 23 -29.10 6.81 -42.94
C PRO A 23 -28.87 5.57 -42.09
N LEU A 24 -29.69 4.52 -42.24
CA LEU A 24 -29.45 3.23 -41.57
C LEU A 24 -28.14 2.58 -42.02
N LEU A 25 -27.87 2.56 -43.34
CA LEU A 25 -26.62 2.03 -43.87
C LEU A 25 -25.40 2.83 -43.39
N ALA A 26 -25.51 4.16 -43.38
CA ALA A 26 -24.47 5.03 -42.85
C ALA A 26 -24.24 4.75 -41.36
N ALA A 27 -25.31 4.66 -40.54
CA ALA A 27 -25.22 4.34 -39.13
C ALA A 27 -24.57 2.97 -38.89
N VAL A 28 -24.97 1.93 -39.64
CA VAL A 28 -24.38 0.60 -39.55
C VAL A 28 -22.90 0.62 -39.95
N ALA A 29 -22.55 1.29 -41.05
CA ALA A 29 -21.16 1.41 -41.48
C ALA A 29 -20.29 2.16 -40.44
N THR A 30 -20.81 3.23 -39.85
CA THR A 30 -20.13 3.96 -38.77
C THR A 30 -19.94 3.08 -37.53
N LEU A 31 -20.97 2.34 -37.11
CA LEU A 31 -20.86 1.42 -35.97
C LEU A 31 -19.85 0.30 -36.23
N LEU A 32 -19.81 -0.26 -37.45
CA LEU A 32 -18.82 -1.26 -37.84
C LEU A 32 -17.40 -0.69 -37.85
N ALA A 33 -17.22 0.54 -38.35
CA ALA A 33 -15.91 1.21 -38.34
C ALA A 33 -15.44 1.52 -36.91
N LEU A 34 -16.32 2.00 -36.04
CA LEU A 34 -16.03 2.21 -34.62
C LEU A 34 -15.67 0.89 -33.92
N GLY A 35 -16.41 -0.19 -34.21
CA GLY A 35 -16.10 -1.52 -33.70
C GLY A 35 -14.75 -2.06 -34.17
N ALA A 36 -14.41 -1.85 -35.45
CA ALA A 36 -13.12 -2.24 -36.00
C ALA A 36 -11.95 -1.44 -35.40
N MET A 37 -12.12 -0.14 -35.19
CA MET A 37 -11.11 0.66 -34.48
C MET A 37 -10.97 0.22 -33.02
N GLU A 38 -12.07 -0.04 -32.31
CA GLU A 38 -12.01 -0.48 -30.90
C GLU A 38 -11.28 -1.84 -30.82
N LEU A 39 -11.54 -2.75 -31.76
CA LEU A 39 -10.82 -4.01 -31.86
C LEU A 39 -9.33 -3.79 -32.14
N ALA A 40 -8.98 -2.92 -33.09
CA ALA A 40 -7.59 -2.60 -33.40
C ALA A 40 -6.84 -2.00 -32.20
N VAL A 41 -7.47 -1.06 -31.47
CA VAL A 41 -6.92 -0.48 -30.25
C VAL A 41 -6.78 -1.54 -29.15
N ARG A 42 -7.74 -2.45 -28.99
CA ARG A 42 -7.63 -3.56 -28.03
C ARG A 42 -6.50 -4.52 -28.37
N LEU A 43 -6.20 -4.73 -29.65
CA LEU A 43 -5.11 -5.60 -30.09
C LEU A 43 -3.74 -4.94 -29.91
N VAL A 44 -3.63 -3.64 -30.14
CA VAL A 44 -2.37 -2.88 -29.97
C VAL A 44 -2.14 -2.47 -28.50
N ARG A 45 -3.17 -2.56 -27.66
CA ARG A 45 -3.17 -2.22 -26.22
C ARG A 45 -2.55 -0.84 -25.87
N PRO A 46 -2.78 0.26 -26.61
CA PRO A 46 -2.22 1.58 -26.27
C PRO A 46 -3.00 2.29 -25.16
N ALA A 47 -4.15 1.77 -24.72
CA ALA A 47 -4.89 2.31 -23.59
C ALA A 47 -4.33 1.73 -22.29
N PRO A 48 -4.09 2.54 -21.25
CA PRO A 48 -3.59 2.02 -19.97
C PRO A 48 -4.57 0.99 -19.38
N ALA A 49 -3.99 -0.02 -18.74
CA ALA A 49 -4.72 -1.01 -17.98
C ALA A 49 -5.46 -0.31 -16.82
N LEU A 50 -6.71 -0.73 -16.60
CA LEU A 50 -7.60 -0.10 -15.65
C LEU A 50 -7.46 -0.86 -14.32
N ALA A 51 -6.69 -0.30 -13.39
CA ALA A 51 -6.64 -0.78 -12.01
C ALA A 51 -7.91 -0.32 -11.32
N ILE A 52 -8.81 -1.25 -10.99
CA ILE A 52 -10.06 -0.90 -10.32
C ILE A 52 -9.82 -0.84 -8.80
N ILE A 53 -10.08 0.28 -8.14
CA ILE A 53 -10.34 0.33 -6.70
C ILE A 53 -11.85 0.40 -6.57
N ASP A 54 -12.51 -0.76 -6.46
CA ASP A 54 -13.95 -0.73 -6.21
C ASP A 54 -14.15 -0.46 -4.72
N VAL A 55 -14.28 0.82 -4.38
CA VAL A 55 -14.69 1.30 -3.04
C VAL A 55 -16.08 0.79 -2.63
N ARG A 56 -16.80 0.10 -3.54
CA ARG A 56 -18.05 -0.62 -3.26
C ARG A 56 -17.83 -2.13 -3.06
N ASP A 57 -16.62 -2.65 -3.24
CA ASP A 57 -16.27 -4.02 -2.84
C ASP A 57 -16.36 -4.09 -1.30
N PRO A 58 -17.21 -4.98 -0.75
CA PRO A 58 -17.31 -5.18 0.69
C PRO A 58 -15.97 -5.55 1.33
N ARG A 59 -15.05 -6.14 0.57
CA ARG A 59 -13.73 -6.61 1.03
C ARG A 59 -12.66 -5.50 1.07
N SER A 60 -12.90 -4.36 0.43
CA SER A 60 -12.01 -3.21 0.57
C SER A 60 -12.22 -2.56 1.94
N PRO A 61 -11.15 -2.37 2.74
CA PRO A 61 -11.25 -1.66 4.00
C PRO A 61 -11.41 -0.15 3.81
N TYR A 62 -11.21 0.39 2.61
CA TYR A 62 -11.23 1.82 2.33
C TYR A 62 -12.51 2.27 1.62
N VAL A 63 -12.95 3.49 1.94
CA VAL A 63 -13.95 4.27 1.22
C VAL A 63 -13.35 5.60 0.79
N ARG A 64 -14.01 6.33 -0.12
CA ARG A 64 -13.54 7.66 -0.52
C ARG A 64 -13.80 8.69 0.57
N SER A 65 -12.85 9.61 0.72
CA SER A 65 -13.00 10.83 1.51
C SER A 65 -13.22 12.02 0.56
N PRO A 66 -14.18 12.91 0.85
CA PRO A 66 -14.33 14.16 0.12
C PRO A 66 -13.20 15.16 0.43
N ASN A 67 -12.40 14.92 1.48
CA ASN A 67 -11.26 15.76 1.80
C ASN A 67 -10.17 15.60 0.71
N PRO A 68 -9.76 16.68 0.04
CA PRO A 68 -8.82 16.61 -1.08
C PRO A 68 -7.39 16.23 -0.68
N ILE A 69 -7.04 16.36 0.61
CA ILE A 69 -5.73 15.95 1.14
C ILE A 69 -5.77 14.44 1.46
N MET A 70 -6.84 13.95 2.10
CA MET A 70 -6.95 12.53 2.52
C MET A 70 -7.34 11.58 1.39
N ARG A 71 -8.28 11.98 0.52
CA ARG A 71 -8.85 11.25 -0.64
C ARG A 71 -9.61 9.95 -0.36
N PHE A 72 -9.16 9.16 0.61
CA PHE A 72 -9.82 7.95 1.09
C PHE A 72 -9.80 7.98 2.62
N GLU A 73 -10.46 7.00 3.23
CA GLU A 73 -10.39 6.73 4.65
C GLU A 73 -10.83 5.29 4.90
N LEU A 74 -10.58 4.76 6.09
CA LEU A 74 -11.11 3.47 6.48
C LEU A 74 -12.64 3.50 6.58
N LYS A 75 -13.26 2.45 6.04
CA LYS A 75 -14.70 2.21 6.08
C LYS A 75 -15.15 2.03 7.52
N PRO A 76 -16.20 2.71 7.99
CA PRO A 76 -16.80 2.44 9.30
C PRO A 76 -17.36 1.01 9.43
N ASN A 77 -17.24 0.43 10.62
CA ASN A 77 -17.74 -0.92 10.94
C ASN A 77 -17.26 -2.00 9.96
N PHE A 78 -16.03 -1.85 9.47
CA PHE A 78 -15.40 -2.84 8.60
C PHE A 78 -14.99 -4.06 9.41
N ARG A 79 -15.10 -5.23 8.80
CA ARG A 79 -14.64 -6.49 9.35
C ARG A 79 -14.17 -7.40 8.24
N ALA A 80 -12.93 -7.85 8.32
CA ALA A 80 -12.40 -8.90 7.47
C ALA A 80 -11.39 -9.77 8.22
N GLU A 81 -11.31 -11.05 7.85
CA GLU A 81 -10.28 -11.96 8.31
C GLU A 81 -9.17 -12.02 7.25
N TYR A 82 -7.95 -11.71 7.67
CA TYR A 82 -6.74 -11.83 6.86
C TYR A 82 -5.86 -12.97 7.39
N ALA A 83 -4.87 -13.39 6.61
CA ALA A 83 -3.89 -14.40 7.05
C ALA A 83 -3.09 -13.98 8.29
N VAL A 84 -3.03 -12.67 8.56
CA VAL A 84 -2.36 -12.07 9.72
C VAL A 84 -3.29 -11.90 10.93
N GLY A 85 -4.57 -12.21 10.80
CA GLY A 85 -5.55 -12.09 11.88
C GLY A 85 -6.79 -11.29 11.48
N LEU A 86 -7.63 -11.03 12.48
CA LEU A 86 -8.83 -10.21 12.34
C LEU A 86 -8.43 -8.73 12.18
N ALA A 87 -9.12 -8.05 11.26
CA ALA A 87 -9.05 -6.62 11.08
C ALA A 87 -10.44 -6.00 11.18
N THR A 88 -10.63 -5.11 12.15
CA THR A 88 -11.88 -4.40 12.37
C THR A 88 -11.69 -2.90 12.45
N THR A 89 -12.74 -2.16 12.09
CA THR A 89 -12.84 -0.73 12.38
C THR A 89 -14.11 -0.44 13.15
N ASN A 90 -14.06 0.56 14.02
CA ASN A 90 -15.22 0.99 14.78
C ASN A 90 -16.19 1.87 13.94
N ALA A 91 -17.23 2.38 14.59
CA ALA A 91 -18.26 3.20 13.95
C ALA A 91 -17.74 4.53 13.37
N TYR A 92 -16.55 4.97 13.78
CA TYR A 92 -15.89 6.17 13.25
C TYR A 92 -14.95 5.86 12.07
N GLY A 93 -14.77 4.57 11.73
CA GLY A 93 -13.78 4.13 10.75
C GLY A 93 -12.36 4.28 11.27
N LEU A 94 -12.14 4.09 12.57
CA LEU A 94 -10.81 3.95 13.17
C LEU A 94 -10.53 2.46 13.39
N ARG A 95 -9.30 2.00 13.15
CA ARG A 95 -8.92 0.60 13.37
C ARG A 95 -8.66 0.32 14.85
N ASP A 96 -9.72 0.44 15.63
CA ASP A 96 -9.68 0.39 17.09
C ASP A 96 -10.97 -0.25 17.63
N VAL A 97 -11.00 -0.52 18.93
CA VAL A 97 -12.20 -0.93 19.66
C VAL A 97 -13.27 0.19 19.59
N PRO A 98 -14.54 -0.12 19.93
CA PRO A 98 -15.54 0.92 20.12
C PRO A 98 -15.10 1.94 21.17
N ARG A 99 -15.27 3.23 20.88
CA ARG A 99 -14.88 4.35 21.75
C ARG A 99 -16.05 5.28 21.99
N GLU A 100 -16.17 5.76 23.22
CA GLU A 100 -17.13 6.80 23.59
C GLU A 100 -16.52 8.19 23.35
N ILE A 101 -17.33 9.14 22.90
CA ILE A 101 -16.89 10.52 22.68
C ILE A 101 -16.50 11.16 24.01
N GLU A 102 -17.32 11.00 25.04
CA GLU A 102 -17.04 11.51 26.38
C GLU A 102 -16.11 10.56 27.13
N ALA A 103 -14.98 11.09 27.62
CA ALA A 103 -14.05 10.31 28.43
C ALA A 103 -14.66 10.00 29.80
N ALA A 104 -14.41 8.79 30.31
CA ALA A 104 -14.62 8.52 31.72
C ALA A 104 -13.70 9.41 32.56
N GLN A 105 -14.15 9.80 33.77
CA GLN A 105 -13.41 10.74 34.60
C GLN A 105 -12.01 10.21 34.93
N GLY A 106 -10.97 11.00 34.60
CA GLY A 106 -9.58 10.68 34.88
C GLY A 106 -8.90 9.75 33.87
N VAL A 107 -9.60 9.33 32.81
CA VAL A 107 -9.01 8.55 31.72
C VAL A 107 -8.21 9.47 30.81
N ARG A 108 -6.92 9.15 30.64
CA ARG A 108 -6.05 9.80 29.66
C ARG A 108 -6.30 9.22 28.28
N ARG A 109 -6.23 10.05 27.23
CA ARG A 109 -6.40 9.64 25.84
C ARG A 109 -5.18 9.98 25.01
N ILE A 110 -4.63 8.96 24.35
CA ILE A 110 -3.49 9.09 23.45
C ILE A 110 -3.97 8.76 22.04
N VAL A 111 -3.71 9.64 21.08
CA VAL A 111 -3.96 9.38 19.66
C VAL A 111 -2.63 9.03 18.99
N LEU A 112 -2.57 7.87 18.33
CA LEU A 112 -1.47 7.53 17.43
C LEU A 112 -1.90 7.83 15.99
N LEU A 113 -1.26 8.83 15.39
CA LEU A 113 -1.33 9.14 13.97
C LEU A 113 -0.20 8.44 13.22
N GLY A 114 -0.45 8.11 11.97
CA GLY A 114 0.54 7.54 11.08
C GLY A 114 -0.07 6.97 9.83
N ASP A 115 0.73 6.20 9.12
CA ASP A 115 0.37 5.57 7.87
C ASP A 115 0.03 4.07 8.04
N SER A 116 0.51 3.23 7.12
CA SER A 116 0.39 1.78 7.15
C SER A 116 1.07 1.13 8.36
N VAL A 117 2.08 1.77 8.95
CA VAL A 117 2.76 1.29 10.17
C VAL A 117 1.82 1.30 11.37
N VAL A 118 1.04 2.38 11.53
CA VAL A 118 0.08 2.52 12.63
C VAL A 118 -1.21 1.77 12.31
N GLU A 119 -1.71 1.88 11.07
CA GLU A 119 -2.93 1.20 10.63
C GLU A 119 -2.80 -0.33 10.77
N GLY A 120 -1.74 -0.92 10.19
CA GLY A 120 -1.42 -2.34 10.33
C GLY A 120 -2.32 -3.34 9.61
N ILE A 121 -3.35 -2.92 8.83
CA ILE A 121 -4.49 -3.80 8.45
C ILE A 121 -4.07 -5.04 7.66
N ASN A 122 -2.99 -4.91 6.90
CA ASN A 122 -2.45 -5.95 6.03
C ASN A 122 -1.25 -6.70 6.65
N TYR A 123 -0.90 -6.36 7.89
CA TYR A 123 0.38 -6.73 8.51
C TYR A 123 0.22 -7.46 9.84
N VAL A 124 -0.74 -7.09 10.67
CA VAL A 124 -0.98 -7.65 12.00
C VAL A 124 -2.47 -7.73 12.33
N GLY A 125 -2.86 -8.63 13.25
CA GLY A 125 -4.23 -8.68 13.79
C GLY A 125 -4.55 -7.48 14.70
N ASP A 126 -5.83 -7.27 15.02
CA ASP A 126 -6.26 -6.12 15.84
C ASP A 126 -5.51 -6.05 17.19
N ASP A 127 -5.41 -7.17 17.91
CA ASP A 127 -4.72 -7.24 19.22
C ASP A 127 -3.19 -7.05 19.14
N GLU A 128 -2.62 -7.12 17.94
CA GLU A 128 -1.18 -7.02 17.70
C GLU A 128 -0.78 -5.62 17.21
N THR A 129 -1.73 -4.72 16.97
CA THR A 129 -1.42 -3.35 16.54
C THR A 129 -0.65 -2.58 17.63
N ILE A 130 0.18 -1.61 17.21
CA ILE A 130 0.98 -0.77 18.12
C ILE A 130 0.09 -0.13 19.19
N SER A 131 -1.06 0.40 18.80
CA SER A 131 -2.02 1.05 19.70
C SER A 131 -2.62 0.08 20.72
N ARG A 132 -3.04 -1.12 20.32
CA ARG A 132 -3.58 -2.12 21.26
C ARG A 132 -2.53 -2.64 22.22
N GLN A 133 -1.31 -2.88 21.74
CA GLN A 133 -0.19 -3.28 22.59
C GLN A 133 0.16 -2.17 23.59
N LEU A 134 0.23 -0.91 23.14
CA LEU A 134 0.52 0.24 23.99
C LEU A 134 -0.57 0.47 25.04
N GLU A 135 -1.86 0.36 24.67
CA GLU A 135 -2.97 0.49 25.62
C GLU A 135 -2.88 -0.53 26.76
N GLN A 136 -2.55 -1.79 26.45
CA GLN A 136 -2.45 -2.85 27.44
C GLN A 136 -1.32 -2.62 28.47
N MET A 137 -0.36 -1.75 28.17
CA MET A 137 0.73 -1.39 29.10
C MET A 137 0.30 -0.38 30.16
N PHE A 138 -0.83 0.32 29.97
CA PHE A 138 -1.32 1.32 30.92
C PHE A 138 -2.36 0.72 31.89
N PRO A 139 -2.02 0.50 33.17
CA PRO A 139 -2.95 -0.10 34.14
C PRO A 139 -4.02 0.88 34.65
N ASP A 140 -3.91 2.17 34.32
CA ASP A 140 -4.79 3.25 34.79
C ASP A 140 -6.03 3.46 33.89
N GLY A 141 -6.20 2.62 32.87
CA GLY A 141 -7.31 2.72 31.92
C GLY A 141 -7.12 3.79 30.85
N THR A 142 -5.89 4.29 30.64
CA THR A 142 -5.54 5.13 29.49
C THR A 142 -6.03 4.49 28.18
N GLU A 143 -6.67 5.27 27.33
CA GLU A 143 -7.13 4.83 26.01
C GLU A 143 -6.12 5.24 24.92
N VAL A 144 -5.79 4.30 24.03
CA VAL A 144 -4.88 4.56 22.89
C VAL A 144 -5.60 4.33 21.58
N PHE A 145 -5.81 5.41 20.83
CA PHE A 145 -6.56 5.42 19.58
C PHE A 145 -5.64 5.13 18.41
N ASN A 146 -6.03 4.16 17.57
CA ASN A 146 -5.41 3.94 16.26
C ASN A 146 -6.05 4.88 15.22
N VAL A 147 -5.31 5.90 14.82
CA VAL A 147 -5.74 6.87 13.79
C VAL A 147 -4.76 6.81 12.60
N GLY A 148 -4.26 5.61 12.31
CA GLY A 148 -3.41 5.34 11.15
C GLY A 148 -4.20 5.00 9.90
N VAL A 149 -3.74 5.48 8.74
CA VAL A 149 -4.29 5.11 7.43
C VAL A 149 -3.18 4.93 6.39
N SER A 150 -3.12 3.74 5.79
CA SER A 150 -2.10 3.37 4.81
C SER A 150 -1.93 4.40 3.70
N GLY A 151 -0.70 4.87 3.50
CA GLY A 151 -0.34 5.77 2.41
C GLY A 151 -0.64 7.25 2.66
N TYR A 152 -1.02 7.62 3.88
CA TYR A 152 -1.08 9.01 4.27
C TYR A 152 0.33 9.60 4.42
N CYS A 153 0.41 10.90 4.16
CA CYS A 153 1.54 11.74 4.52
C CYS A 153 1.19 12.52 5.78
N THR A 154 2.17 13.18 6.41
CA THR A 154 1.96 13.90 7.66
C THR A 154 0.77 14.87 7.60
N LEU A 155 0.61 15.64 6.51
CA LEU A 155 -0.53 16.57 6.41
C LEU A 155 -1.89 15.85 6.36
N ALA A 156 -1.98 14.70 5.67
CA ALA A 156 -3.21 13.90 5.61
C ALA A 156 -3.57 13.29 6.97
N GLU A 157 -2.55 12.91 7.76
CA GLU A 157 -2.73 12.44 9.13
C GLU A 157 -3.30 13.55 10.03
N ILE A 158 -2.78 14.78 9.94
CA ILE A 158 -3.30 15.92 10.70
C ILE A 158 -4.73 16.28 10.27
N GLU A 159 -5.06 16.15 8.98
CA GLU A 159 -6.44 16.33 8.51
C GLU A 159 -7.39 15.26 9.06
N LEU A 160 -6.94 14.01 9.19
CA LEU A 160 -7.72 12.95 9.83
C LEU A 160 -7.91 13.20 11.34
N LEU A 161 -6.88 13.71 12.03
CA LEU A 161 -6.98 14.16 13.42
C LEU A 161 -8.13 15.18 13.57
N LYS A 162 -8.13 16.22 12.72
CA LYS A 162 -9.16 17.27 12.72
C LYS A 162 -10.56 16.71 12.47
N LEU A 163 -10.68 15.83 11.47
CA LEU A 163 -11.97 15.31 11.05
C LEU A 163 -12.57 14.33 12.05
N LYS A 164 -11.74 13.50 12.69
CA LYS A 164 -12.21 12.33 13.43
C LYS A 164 -11.72 12.20 14.86
N ALA A 165 -10.51 12.63 15.20
CA ALA A 165 -9.92 12.29 16.49
C ALA A 165 -10.01 13.41 17.54
N LEU A 166 -10.04 14.69 17.15
CA LEU A 166 -10.19 15.81 18.10
C LEU A 166 -11.50 15.77 18.90
N GLN A 167 -12.56 15.17 18.35
CA GLN A 167 -13.83 15.00 19.09
C GLN A 167 -13.67 14.17 20.37
N PHE A 168 -12.65 13.31 20.45
CA PHE A 168 -12.37 12.50 21.63
C PHE A 168 -11.54 13.24 22.69
N SER A 169 -11.22 14.53 22.47
CA SER A 169 -10.44 15.36 23.41
C SER A 169 -9.13 14.66 23.85
N PRO A 170 -8.20 14.39 22.93
CA PRO A 170 -6.94 13.72 23.28
C PRO A 170 -6.11 14.56 24.25
N ASP A 171 -5.36 13.90 25.13
CA ASP A 171 -4.36 14.55 25.99
C ASP A 171 -2.98 14.56 25.32
N VAL A 172 -2.70 13.55 24.49
CA VAL A 172 -1.45 13.43 23.73
C VAL A 172 -1.76 12.98 22.30
N VAL A 173 -1.09 13.58 21.33
CA VAL A 173 -1.11 13.16 19.93
C VAL A 173 0.32 12.81 19.53
N VAL A 174 0.53 11.56 19.15
CA VAL A 174 1.81 11.05 18.66
C VAL A 174 1.71 10.84 17.16
N VAL A 175 2.57 11.49 16.38
CA VAL A 175 2.76 11.17 14.97
C VAL A 175 3.89 10.15 14.86
N VAL A 176 3.57 8.93 14.41
CA VAL A 176 4.56 7.91 14.08
C VAL A 176 5.08 8.19 12.68
N PHE A 177 6.16 8.98 12.62
CA PHE A 177 6.74 9.49 11.39
C PHE A 177 7.63 8.43 10.72
N ALA A 178 7.26 7.99 9.53
CA ALA A 178 7.99 7.04 8.71
C ALA A 178 8.73 7.75 7.55
N ARG A 179 9.60 7.02 6.85
CA ARG A 179 10.42 7.63 5.78
C ARG A 179 9.58 8.21 4.63
N ASN A 180 8.39 7.67 4.41
CA ASN A 180 7.48 8.04 3.33
C ASN A 180 6.54 9.20 3.67
N ASP A 181 6.57 9.73 4.89
CA ASP A 181 5.83 10.94 5.27
C ASP A 181 6.21 12.17 4.44
N PHE A 182 7.48 12.28 4.05
CA PHE A 182 7.93 13.36 3.15
C PHE A 182 7.31 13.29 1.76
N MET A 183 6.66 12.18 1.42
CA MET A 183 5.96 12.03 0.15
C MET A 183 4.62 12.72 0.24
N ASN A 184 4.40 13.74 -0.59
CA ASN A 184 3.12 14.46 -0.60
C ASN A 184 1.93 13.54 -0.88
N PHE A 185 2.10 12.46 -1.65
CA PHE A 185 1.03 11.51 -1.90
C PHE A 185 1.56 10.15 -2.35
N HIS A 186 0.82 9.08 -2.05
CA HIS A 186 1.08 7.73 -2.57
C HIS A 186 0.17 7.46 -3.80
N PRO A 187 0.66 7.57 -5.05
CA PRO A 187 -0.15 7.56 -6.29
C PRO A 187 -0.95 6.27 -6.49
N GLU A 188 -0.57 5.19 -5.81
CA GLU A 188 -1.27 3.91 -5.78
C GLU A 188 -2.72 4.03 -5.24
N PHE A 189 -3.00 4.97 -4.32
CA PHE A 189 -4.36 5.16 -3.79
C PHE A 189 -5.16 6.24 -4.55
N ALA A 190 -4.54 6.97 -5.49
CA ALA A 190 -5.25 7.87 -6.41
C ALA A 190 -5.79 7.15 -7.65
N ARG A 191 -5.19 6.01 -8.03
CA ARG A 191 -5.60 5.25 -9.21
C ARG A 191 -6.80 4.35 -8.93
N GLU A 192 -7.91 4.93 -8.48
CA GLU A 192 -9.18 4.84 -9.21
C GLU A 192 -10.29 5.66 -8.54
N GLY A 193 -10.78 6.64 -9.29
CA GLY A 193 -12.16 7.01 -9.29
C GLY A 193 -12.42 8.36 -8.64
N SER A 194 -12.61 9.29 -9.54
CA SER A 194 -13.42 10.48 -9.53
C SER A 194 -13.77 11.00 -8.13
N ILE A 195 -12.98 11.97 -7.66
CA ILE A 195 -13.43 13.00 -6.72
C ILE A 195 -14.70 13.70 -7.26
N LEU A 196 -14.92 13.64 -8.59
CA LEU A 196 -16.11 14.13 -9.28
C LEU A 196 -17.15 13.04 -9.52
N GLU A 197 -18.39 13.21 -9.06
CA GLU A 197 -19.49 12.34 -9.48
C GLU A 197 -19.70 12.41 -11.00
N ARG A 198 -19.26 11.38 -11.74
CA ARG A 198 -19.55 11.24 -13.18
C ARG A 198 -20.83 10.43 -13.42
N PRO A 199 -21.62 10.75 -14.47
CA PRO A 199 -22.77 9.94 -14.87
C PRO A 199 -22.40 8.47 -15.09
N ALA A 200 -23.31 7.55 -14.75
CA ALA A 200 -23.08 6.11 -14.88
C ALA A 200 -22.69 5.69 -16.30
N VAL A 201 -23.24 6.36 -17.31
CA VAL A 201 -22.92 6.11 -18.72
C VAL A 201 -21.48 6.47 -19.08
N VAL A 202 -20.94 7.56 -18.51
CA VAL A 202 -19.55 7.98 -18.71
C VAL A 202 -18.60 6.96 -18.08
N LYS A 203 -18.90 6.51 -16.85
CA LYS A 203 -18.14 5.45 -16.17
C LYS A 203 -18.20 4.14 -16.95
N TRP A 204 -19.35 3.79 -17.53
CA TRP A 204 -19.53 2.59 -18.33
C TRP A 204 -18.69 2.61 -19.61
N PHE A 205 -18.73 3.70 -20.39
CA PHE A 205 -17.92 3.82 -21.61
C PHE A 205 -16.42 3.84 -21.32
N TYR A 206 -15.98 4.51 -20.26
CA TYR A 206 -14.57 4.52 -19.85
C TYR A 206 -14.04 3.12 -19.51
N ARG A 207 -14.87 2.29 -18.86
CA ARG A 207 -14.55 0.89 -18.54
C ARG A 207 -14.54 -0.01 -19.77
N HIS A 208 -15.50 0.15 -20.69
CA HIS A 208 -15.74 -0.83 -21.75
C HIS A 208 -15.23 -0.43 -23.13
N SER A 209 -14.80 0.81 -23.36
CA SER A 209 -14.21 1.27 -24.63
C SER A 209 -12.82 1.86 -24.44
N HIS A 210 -11.82 1.23 -25.05
CA HIS A 210 -10.43 1.70 -25.05
C HIS A 210 -10.29 3.03 -25.82
N ILE A 211 -11.03 3.20 -26.92
CA ILE A 211 -11.03 4.48 -27.66
C ILE A 211 -11.57 5.60 -26.81
N TYR A 212 -12.71 5.38 -26.15
CA TYR A 212 -13.32 6.38 -25.28
C TYR A 212 -12.39 6.71 -24.10
N ARG A 213 -11.70 5.71 -23.54
CA ARG A 213 -10.70 5.88 -22.48
C ARG A 213 -9.52 6.73 -22.93
N ILE A 214 -8.92 6.42 -24.09
CA ILE A 214 -7.81 7.20 -24.66
C ILE A 214 -8.25 8.64 -24.91
N ALA A 215 -9.43 8.86 -25.50
CA ALA A 215 -9.95 10.21 -25.72
C ALA A 215 -10.17 10.97 -24.40
N CYS A 216 -10.70 10.30 -23.38
CA CYS A 216 -10.86 10.89 -22.05
C CYS A 216 -9.53 11.30 -21.42
N LEU A 217 -8.48 10.48 -21.56
CA LEU A 217 -7.15 10.76 -21.03
C LEU A 217 -6.36 11.77 -21.85
N GLN A 218 -6.50 11.76 -23.18
CA GLN A 218 -5.73 12.64 -24.08
C GLN A 218 -6.30 14.06 -24.13
N PHE A 219 -7.63 14.19 -24.06
CA PHE A 219 -8.32 15.48 -24.13
C PHE A 219 -8.86 15.94 -22.77
N ASN A 220 -8.50 15.21 -21.70
CA ASN A 220 -8.96 15.44 -20.34
C ASN A 220 -10.50 15.57 -20.20
N TRP A 221 -11.27 14.81 -21.00
CA TRP A 221 -12.73 14.85 -20.90
C TRP A 221 -13.17 14.34 -19.53
N TYR A 222 -14.12 15.05 -18.90
CA TYR A 222 -14.58 14.73 -17.56
C TYR A 222 -13.47 14.68 -16.49
N GLN A 223 -12.32 15.33 -16.74
CA GLN A 223 -11.17 15.35 -15.83
C GLN A 223 -10.55 13.96 -15.56
N PHE A 224 -10.55 13.07 -16.56
CA PHE A 224 -9.94 11.74 -16.42
C PHE A 224 -8.40 11.78 -16.48
N HIS A 225 -7.80 12.75 -17.18
CA HIS A 225 -6.34 12.90 -17.24
C HIS A 225 -5.80 13.30 -15.88
N ASP A 226 -6.39 14.33 -15.30
CA ASP A 226 -5.95 14.88 -14.02
C ASP A 226 -6.17 13.91 -12.83
N GLU A 227 -7.09 12.96 -12.97
CA GLU A 227 -7.26 11.86 -12.00
C GLU A 227 -6.22 10.74 -12.19
N ALA A 228 -5.71 10.56 -13.40
CA ALA A 228 -4.72 9.54 -13.73
C ALA A 228 -3.28 10.00 -13.39
N ASP A 229 -3.05 11.31 -13.36
CA ASP A 229 -1.81 11.94 -12.90
C ASP A 229 -2.05 12.74 -11.61
N PRO A 230 -1.88 12.13 -10.44
CA PRO A 230 -2.20 12.77 -9.18
C PRO A 230 -1.23 13.90 -8.82
N SER A 231 -0.10 14.06 -9.53
CA SER A 231 0.94 15.03 -9.18
C SER A 231 0.44 16.48 -9.19
N GLU A 232 -0.29 16.90 -10.22
CA GLU A 232 -0.84 18.26 -10.34
C GLU A 232 -1.93 18.54 -9.29
N TRP A 233 -2.82 17.56 -9.05
CA TRP A 233 -3.89 17.70 -8.06
C TRP A 233 -3.40 17.69 -6.62
N ASN A 234 -2.34 16.94 -6.34
CA ASN A 234 -1.72 16.89 -5.02
C ASN A 234 -0.98 18.19 -4.72
N ALA A 235 -0.23 18.72 -5.70
CA ALA A 235 0.35 20.05 -5.59
C ALA A 235 -0.74 21.12 -5.36
N ALA A 236 -1.89 21.01 -6.03
CA ALA A 236 -3.01 21.93 -5.82
C ALA A 236 -3.67 21.80 -4.43
N ALA A 237 -3.74 20.60 -3.85
CA ALA A 237 -4.39 20.35 -2.56
C ALA A 237 -3.50 20.63 -1.35
N ILE A 238 -2.21 20.27 -1.43
CA ILE A 238 -1.21 20.47 -0.37
C ILE A 238 -0.61 21.87 -0.46
N GLY A 239 -0.55 22.44 -1.67
CA GLY A 239 0.13 23.69 -1.96
C GLY A 239 1.57 23.48 -2.41
N GLU A 240 2.27 24.60 -2.65
CA GLU A 240 3.68 24.60 -3.08
C GLU A 240 4.65 24.25 -1.95
N GLU A 241 4.19 24.31 -0.70
CA GLU A 241 4.99 24.00 0.47
C GLU A 241 5.00 22.49 0.77
N ASN A 242 6.09 22.03 1.36
CA ASN A 242 6.24 20.63 1.78
C ASN A 242 5.15 20.23 2.79
N ASN A 243 4.55 19.05 2.58
CA ASN A 243 3.43 18.59 3.42
C ASN A 243 3.82 18.47 4.91
N VAL A 244 5.07 18.08 5.21
CA VAL A 244 5.53 17.89 6.60
C VAL A 244 5.62 19.24 7.32
N LEU A 245 6.12 20.28 6.66
CA LEU A 245 6.19 21.64 7.24
C LEU A 245 4.78 22.16 7.56
N THR A 246 3.87 22.03 6.59
CA THR A 246 2.46 22.44 6.75
C THR A 246 1.79 21.64 7.86
N GLY A 247 1.98 20.32 7.89
CA GLY A 247 1.44 19.42 8.90
C GLY A 247 1.95 19.75 10.31
N LEU A 248 3.24 20.02 10.48
CA LEU A 248 3.83 20.37 11.77
C LEU A 248 3.31 21.71 12.31
N ARG A 249 3.13 22.73 11.45
CA ARG A 249 2.49 23.99 11.87
C ARG A 249 1.05 23.78 12.31
N GLU A 250 0.28 22.99 11.57
CA GLU A 250 -1.10 22.69 11.95
C GLU A 250 -1.18 21.84 13.22
N LEU A 251 -0.26 20.89 13.42
CA LEU A 251 -0.19 20.10 14.65
C LEU A 251 0.11 20.97 15.88
N GLU A 252 1.09 21.89 15.78
CA GLU A 252 1.38 22.90 16.81
C GLU A 252 0.14 23.74 17.13
N ARG A 253 -0.50 24.30 16.09
CA ARG A 253 -1.71 25.14 16.25
C ARG A 253 -2.85 24.39 16.92
N LEU A 254 -3.10 23.15 16.52
CA LEU A 254 -4.15 22.30 17.11
C LEU A 254 -3.81 21.89 18.53
N ALA A 255 -2.54 21.64 18.83
CA ALA A 255 -2.08 21.32 20.18
C ALA A 255 -2.38 22.48 21.15
N GLU A 256 -2.13 23.72 20.73
CA GLU A 256 -2.47 24.91 21.53
C GLU A 256 -3.99 25.09 21.69
N GLU A 257 -4.74 24.93 20.59
CA GLU A 257 -6.21 25.12 20.58
C GLU A 257 -6.93 24.08 21.45
N HIS A 258 -6.54 22.81 21.34
CA HIS A 258 -7.19 21.69 22.00
C HIS A 258 -6.47 21.20 23.26
N ARG A 259 -5.32 21.80 23.60
CA ARG A 259 -4.52 21.53 24.80
C ARG A 259 -4.02 20.08 24.94
N PHE A 260 -3.62 19.48 23.83
CA PHE A 260 -2.92 18.19 23.85
C PHE A 260 -1.41 18.39 23.72
N GLU A 261 -0.63 17.42 24.19
CA GLU A 261 0.81 17.37 23.97
C GLU A 261 1.13 16.72 22.61
N PRO A 262 1.82 17.40 21.67
CA PRO A 262 2.28 16.79 20.43
C PRO A 262 3.64 16.09 20.63
N LEU A 263 3.81 14.93 19.99
CA LEU A 263 5.06 14.17 19.98
C LEU A 263 5.31 13.56 18.60
N ILE A 264 6.55 13.64 18.11
CA ILE A 264 6.98 12.90 16.92
C ILE A 264 7.75 11.64 17.33
N ALA A 265 7.23 10.46 16.99
CA ALA A 265 7.91 9.19 17.14
C ALA A 265 8.51 8.75 15.80
N VAL A 266 9.83 8.73 15.69
CA VAL A 266 10.52 8.39 14.43
C VAL A 266 10.58 6.88 14.27
N TRP A 267 9.93 6.38 13.22
CA TRP A 267 9.94 4.99 12.81
C TRP A 267 11.22 4.65 12.04
N PRO A 268 11.96 3.59 12.42
CA PRO A 268 13.18 3.21 11.72
C PRO A 268 12.92 2.44 10.42
N ALA A 269 13.93 2.38 9.56
CA ALA A 269 14.00 1.41 8.48
C ALA A 269 14.79 0.17 8.91
N PHE A 270 14.26 -1.00 8.58
CA PHE A 270 14.84 -2.30 8.91
C PHE A 270 15.54 -2.87 7.68
N LEU A 271 16.88 -2.85 7.67
CA LEU A 271 17.68 -3.40 6.58
C LEU A 271 18.11 -4.84 6.90
N ASP A 272 18.83 -5.48 5.98
CA ASP A 272 19.30 -6.85 6.17
C ASP A 272 20.24 -7.00 7.37
N LYS A 273 21.03 -5.97 7.67
CA LYS A 273 22.12 -6.01 8.65
C LYS A 273 22.02 -4.98 9.76
N GLU A 274 21.18 -3.97 9.58
CA GLU A 274 21.15 -2.82 10.47
C GLU A 274 19.76 -2.19 10.53
N ILE A 275 19.56 -1.41 11.58
CA ILE A 275 18.36 -0.60 11.81
C ILE A 275 18.79 0.85 11.72
N VAL A 276 18.28 1.56 10.72
CA VAL A 276 18.68 2.93 10.40
C VAL A 276 17.53 3.88 10.61
N ASP A 277 17.85 5.05 11.16
CA ASP A 277 16.93 6.18 11.17
C ASP A 277 17.08 6.92 9.83
N PRO A 278 16.03 6.97 8.99
CA PRO A 278 16.12 7.57 7.66
C PRO A 278 16.25 9.10 7.74
N HIS A 279 16.75 9.72 6.67
CA HIS A 279 16.77 11.18 6.49
C HIS A 279 17.61 11.93 7.54
N MET A 280 18.84 11.48 7.76
CA MET A 280 19.82 12.15 8.62
C MET A 280 20.36 13.44 7.97
N MET A 281 20.66 14.44 8.79
CA MET A 281 21.31 15.68 8.35
C MET A 281 22.76 15.42 7.92
N ASN A 282 23.20 16.08 6.84
CA ASN A 282 24.53 15.91 6.26
C ASN A 282 25.60 16.82 6.90
N ASP A 283 25.39 17.27 8.13
CA ASP A 283 26.27 18.24 8.84
C ASP A 283 27.04 17.63 10.02
N GLY A 284 26.91 16.30 10.21
CA GLY A 284 27.62 15.57 11.27
C GLY A 284 27.01 15.72 12.66
N SER A 285 25.88 16.41 12.81
CA SER A 285 25.16 16.53 14.09
C SER A 285 24.58 15.22 14.60
N GLY A 286 24.30 14.28 13.70
CA GLY A 286 23.54 13.07 13.98
C GLY A 286 22.04 13.31 14.10
N ASP A 287 21.54 14.53 13.88
CA ASP A 287 20.12 14.87 13.87
C ASP A 287 19.43 14.37 12.60
N LEU A 288 18.13 14.13 12.68
CA LEU A 288 17.28 13.86 11.52
C LEU A 288 16.63 15.14 11.02
N VAL A 289 16.28 15.17 9.73
CA VAL A 289 15.54 16.28 9.13
C VAL A 289 14.24 16.54 9.89
N ILE A 290 13.44 15.49 10.15
CA ILE A 290 12.17 15.61 10.88
C ILE A 290 12.36 16.14 12.31
N GLU A 291 13.43 15.75 13.00
CA GLU A 291 13.70 16.23 14.35
C GLU A 291 13.89 17.74 14.36
N ARG A 292 14.71 18.26 13.44
CA ARG A 292 14.95 19.71 13.36
C ARG A 292 13.70 20.50 12.97
N LEU A 293 12.88 19.94 12.08
CA LEU A 293 11.60 20.55 11.73
C LEU A 293 10.65 20.58 12.94
N ALA A 294 10.51 19.46 13.67
CA ALA A 294 9.65 19.36 14.84
C ALA A 294 10.12 20.27 15.99
N TRP A 295 11.42 20.30 16.27
CA TRP A 295 12.01 21.15 17.31
C TRP A 295 11.84 22.63 17.02
N SER A 296 11.80 23.04 15.74
CA SER A 296 11.51 24.43 15.33
C SER A 296 10.08 24.87 15.69
N ARG A 297 9.20 23.93 16.05
CA ARG A 297 7.81 24.14 16.49
C ARG A 297 7.58 23.79 17.96
N GLY A 298 8.67 23.62 18.71
CA GLY A 298 8.60 23.19 20.11
C GLY A 298 8.08 21.75 20.32
N ILE A 299 8.00 20.94 19.27
CA ILE A 299 7.48 19.57 19.34
C ILE A 299 8.63 18.62 19.67
N ALA A 300 8.49 17.86 20.76
CA ALA A 300 9.48 16.88 21.17
C ALA A 300 9.50 15.67 20.21
N THR A 301 10.65 15.00 20.13
CA THR A 301 10.85 13.81 19.30
C THR A 301 11.38 12.62 20.09
N VAL A 302 11.11 11.42 19.62
CA VAL A 302 11.72 10.18 20.12
C VAL A 302 12.03 9.24 18.97
N ARG A 303 13.22 8.62 18.96
CA ARG A 303 13.56 7.58 17.99
C ARG A 303 13.23 6.21 18.55
N LEU A 304 12.47 5.42 17.81
CA LEU A 304 12.14 4.06 18.26
C LEU A 304 13.29 3.07 18.00
N SER A 305 14.22 3.41 17.11
CA SER A 305 15.32 2.55 16.66
C SER A 305 16.18 1.97 17.78
N ASP A 306 16.40 2.71 18.87
CA ASP A 306 17.24 2.26 19.97
C ASP A 306 16.65 1.05 20.71
N HIS A 307 15.32 0.98 20.85
CA HIS A 307 14.65 -0.18 21.45
C HIS A 307 14.85 -1.42 20.57
N TYR A 308 14.66 -1.29 19.27
CA TYR A 308 14.92 -2.39 18.32
C TYR A 308 16.38 -2.83 18.29
N ARG A 309 17.34 -1.88 18.32
CA ARG A 309 18.77 -2.20 18.36
C ARG A 309 19.14 -2.93 19.65
N ASN A 310 18.52 -2.58 20.78
CA ASN A 310 18.76 -3.24 22.06
C ASN A 310 18.17 -4.65 22.08
N ASP A 311 16.93 -4.83 21.60
CA ASP A 311 16.31 -6.15 21.46
C ASP A 311 17.15 -7.05 20.53
N LEU A 312 17.57 -6.51 19.38
CA LEU A 312 18.35 -7.27 18.39
C LEU A 312 19.67 -7.81 18.97
N LYS A 313 20.35 -7.03 19.82
CA LYS A 313 21.58 -7.45 20.51
C LYS A 313 21.33 -8.56 21.53
N ALA A 314 20.12 -8.65 22.08
CA ALA A 314 19.74 -9.65 23.06
C ALA A 314 19.29 -10.97 22.41
N LEU A 315 18.99 -10.99 21.11
CA LEU A 315 18.56 -12.20 20.40
C LEU A 315 19.73 -13.18 20.19
N PRO A 316 19.52 -14.49 20.45
CA PRO A 316 20.60 -15.48 20.43
C PRO A 316 21.17 -15.80 19.03
N GLU A 317 20.43 -15.53 17.95
CA GLU A 317 20.82 -15.90 16.57
C GLU A 317 21.13 -14.71 15.64
N SER A 318 21.28 -13.48 16.17
CA SER A 318 21.50 -12.24 15.39
C SER A 318 20.72 -12.21 14.06
N PRO A 319 19.39 -12.42 14.09
CA PRO A 319 18.60 -12.50 12.87
C PRO A 319 18.66 -11.17 12.11
N SER A 320 18.45 -11.22 10.79
CA SER A 320 18.27 -10.00 10.00
C SER A 320 17.15 -9.13 10.60
N PRO A 321 17.36 -7.81 10.84
CA PRO A 321 16.37 -6.93 11.46
C PRO A 321 15.02 -6.92 10.74
N ARG A 322 15.02 -6.89 9.39
CA ARG A 322 13.76 -7.00 8.64
C ARG A 322 13.05 -8.33 8.86
N VAL A 323 13.78 -9.43 9.01
CA VAL A 323 13.15 -10.73 9.30
C VAL A 323 12.57 -10.76 10.71
N ALA A 324 13.24 -10.11 11.67
CA ALA A 324 12.83 -10.09 13.06
C ALA A 324 11.60 -9.20 13.30
N TYR A 325 11.56 -8.00 12.71
CA TYR A 325 10.62 -6.95 13.13
C TYR A 325 9.60 -6.54 12.08
N THR A 326 9.79 -6.89 10.80
CA THR A 326 8.84 -6.49 9.75
C THR A 326 7.97 -7.64 9.25
N ALA A 327 6.75 -7.30 8.87
CA ALA A 327 5.87 -8.16 8.11
C ALA A 327 6.47 -8.37 6.73
N ARG A 328 6.38 -9.62 6.23
CA ARG A 328 6.87 -9.99 4.89
C ARG A 328 8.39 -9.74 4.69
N SER A 329 9.12 -9.46 5.77
CA SER A 329 10.54 -9.12 5.72
C SER A 329 10.84 -7.95 4.78
N ASP A 330 9.91 -6.99 4.72
CA ASP A 330 10.14 -5.72 4.03
C ASP A 330 11.00 -4.78 4.91
N THR A 331 11.11 -3.51 4.54
CA THR A 331 12.00 -2.58 5.25
C THR A 331 11.29 -1.63 6.22
N MET A 332 9.99 -1.83 6.48
CA MET A 332 9.16 -0.83 7.17
C MET A 332 8.00 -1.40 7.98
N HIS A 333 7.14 -2.23 7.38
CA HIS A 333 5.85 -2.53 7.99
C HIS A 333 6.03 -3.53 9.13
N PRO A 334 5.54 -3.26 10.35
CA PRO A 334 5.84 -4.11 11.49
C PRO A 334 5.11 -5.46 11.41
N ASN A 335 5.75 -6.51 11.94
CA ASN A 335 5.05 -7.72 12.38
C ASN A 335 4.62 -7.57 13.85
N ALA A 336 4.08 -8.63 14.46
CA ALA A 336 3.65 -8.59 15.87
C ALA A 336 4.75 -8.16 16.85
N ARG A 337 5.96 -8.75 16.77
CA ARG A 337 7.11 -8.35 17.61
C ARG A 337 7.57 -6.93 17.30
N GLY A 338 7.48 -6.53 16.02
CA GLY A 338 7.71 -5.17 15.59
C GLY A 338 6.79 -4.17 16.29
N CYS A 339 5.49 -4.47 16.34
CA CYS A 339 4.48 -3.63 17.00
C CYS A 339 4.66 -3.59 18.52
N GLU A 340 4.98 -4.74 19.13
CA GLU A 340 5.25 -4.84 20.57
C GLU A 340 6.42 -3.93 20.99
N LEU A 341 7.57 -4.01 20.30
CA LEU A 341 8.71 -3.14 20.60
C LEU A 341 8.43 -1.65 20.34
N ALA A 342 7.59 -1.35 19.34
CA ALA A 342 7.14 0.03 19.12
C ALA A 342 6.33 0.53 20.32
N ALA A 343 5.41 -0.30 20.81
CA ALA A 343 4.60 0.01 21.98
C ALA A 343 5.46 0.17 23.24
N GLU A 344 6.45 -0.70 23.46
CA GLU A 344 7.40 -0.56 24.57
C GLU A 344 8.18 0.77 24.51
N ALA A 345 8.69 1.11 23.32
CA ALA A 345 9.42 2.35 23.10
C ALA A 345 8.56 3.60 23.31
N LEU A 346 7.32 3.58 22.80
CA LEU A 346 6.34 4.65 23.00
C LEU A 346 5.92 4.75 24.46
N TYR A 347 5.67 3.63 25.14
CA TYR A 347 5.34 3.60 26.55
C TYR A 347 6.44 4.28 27.38
N HIS A 348 7.70 3.88 27.17
CA HIS A 348 8.85 4.49 27.82
C HIS A 348 8.92 6.00 27.56
N ALA A 349 8.75 6.43 26.30
CA ALA A 349 8.74 7.85 25.95
C ALA A 349 7.58 8.61 26.64
N LEU A 350 6.40 8.00 26.71
CA LEU A 350 5.19 8.61 27.26
C LEU A 350 5.20 8.70 28.78
N THR A 351 5.92 7.81 29.48
CA THR A 351 6.07 7.81 30.94
C THR A 351 7.34 8.49 31.43
N THR A 352 8.33 8.68 30.57
CA THR A 352 9.66 9.24 30.91
C THR A 352 9.99 10.42 29.99
N PRO A 353 9.61 11.66 30.34
CA PRO A 353 9.83 12.85 29.50
C PRO A 353 11.30 13.06 29.08
N GLU A 354 12.26 12.65 29.92
CA GLU A 354 13.70 12.76 29.65
C GLU A 354 14.17 11.86 28.50
N ALA A 355 13.37 10.86 28.11
CA ALA A 355 13.64 10.02 26.95
C ALA A 355 13.35 10.74 25.62
N ARG A 356 12.68 11.89 25.67
CA ARG A 356 12.33 12.70 24.51
C ARG A 356 13.41 13.75 24.25
N SER A 357 13.67 14.03 22.99
CA SER A 357 14.60 15.07 22.56
C SER A 357 13.82 16.33 22.15
N LEU A 358 14.24 17.47 22.67
CA LEU A 358 13.79 18.79 22.22
C LEU A 358 14.97 19.75 22.30
N LYS A 359 15.55 20.12 21.16
CA LYS A 359 16.68 21.06 21.10
C LYS A 359 16.15 22.46 20.74
N PRO A 360 16.59 23.52 21.43
CA PRO A 360 16.26 24.88 21.00
C PRO A 360 16.90 25.16 19.64
N LEU A 361 16.10 25.57 18.65
CA LEU A 361 16.55 25.95 17.31
C LEU A 361 16.35 27.46 17.07
N SER A 362 16.82 27.93 15.90
CA SER A 362 16.87 29.33 15.46
C SER A 362 15.56 30.10 15.68
N ALA A 363 15.64 31.44 15.68
CA ALA A 363 14.47 32.33 15.71
C ALA A 363 13.64 32.34 14.40
N ASP A 364 14.09 31.59 13.38
CA ASP A 364 13.39 31.42 12.11
C ASP A 364 12.20 30.45 12.25
N ASP A 365 11.26 30.47 11.29
CA ASP A 365 10.08 29.59 11.31
C ASP A 365 10.47 28.10 11.31
N PHE A 366 11.38 27.69 10.44
CA PHE A 366 11.97 26.35 10.47
C PHE A 366 13.48 26.44 10.25
N ASP A 367 14.25 25.44 10.72
CA ASP A 367 15.65 25.30 10.33
C ASP A 367 15.79 25.28 8.78
N PRO A 368 16.43 26.30 8.17
CA PRO A 368 16.49 26.41 6.71
C PRO A 368 17.19 25.24 6.02
N GLN A 369 18.18 24.61 6.66
CA GLN A 369 18.88 23.44 6.11
C GLN A 369 17.97 22.21 6.14
N ALA A 370 17.21 22.04 7.22
CA ALA A 370 16.23 20.96 7.32
C ALA A 370 15.11 21.12 6.29
N VAL A 371 14.62 22.35 6.07
CA VAL A 371 13.64 22.66 5.01
C VAL A 371 14.17 22.31 3.63
N GLN A 372 15.40 22.71 3.32
CA GLN A 372 16.02 22.37 2.04
C GLN A 372 16.11 20.85 1.84
N MET A 373 16.54 20.13 2.87
CA MET A 373 16.66 18.67 2.80
C MET A 373 15.30 17.98 2.66
N ALA A 374 14.28 18.43 3.38
CA ALA A 374 12.91 17.93 3.28
C ALA A 374 12.37 18.06 1.85
N ASN A 375 12.61 19.20 1.20
CA ASN A 375 12.23 19.43 -0.20
C ASN A 375 12.96 18.49 -1.17
N LEU A 376 14.26 18.26 -0.96
CA LEU A 376 15.05 17.33 -1.78
C LEU A 376 14.56 15.88 -1.62
N ILE A 377 14.24 15.47 -0.39
CA ILE A 377 13.69 14.12 -0.10
C ILE A 377 12.36 13.95 -0.83
N ALA A 378 11.44 14.90 -0.66
CA ALA A 378 10.12 14.85 -1.30
C ALA A 378 10.23 14.74 -2.84
N GLN A 379 11.13 15.50 -3.45
CA GLN A 379 11.39 15.43 -4.90
C GLN A 379 11.95 14.08 -5.34
N ARG A 380 12.92 13.53 -4.60
CA ARG A 380 13.53 12.24 -4.91
C ARG A 380 12.53 11.09 -4.80
N GLU A 381 11.77 11.06 -3.72
CA GLU A 381 10.77 10.00 -3.50
C GLU A 381 9.65 10.05 -4.54
N ALA A 382 9.23 11.26 -4.96
CA ALA A 382 8.30 11.43 -6.07
C ALA A 382 8.88 10.87 -7.39
N SER A 383 10.17 11.06 -7.67
CA SER A 383 10.80 10.54 -8.89
C SER A 383 10.90 9.00 -8.92
N LEU A 384 11.21 8.37 -7.79
CA LEU A 384 11.30 6.90 -7.68
C LEU A 384 9.93 6.22 -7.87
N GLN A 385 8.83 6.91 -7.57
CA GLN A 385 7.48 6.37 -7.80
C GLN A 385 7.04 6.37 -9.26
N VAL A 386 7.53 7.32 -10.06
CA VAL A 386 7.28 7.33 -11.51
C VAL A 386 7.95 6.12 -12.19
N GLU A 387 8.99 5.56 -11.56
CA GLU A 387 9.75 4.40 -12.06
C GLU A 387 9.21 3.02 -11.59
N SER A 388 8.09 2.94 -10.85
CA SER A 388 7.48 1.64 -10.50
C SER A 388 6.94 0.93 -11.75
N ASP A 389 7.51 -0.24 -12.07
CA ASP A 389 7.18 -1.01 -13.29
C ASP A 389 5.70 -1.40 -13.42
N ASP A 390 4.95 -1.50 -12.31
CA ASP A 390 3.52 -1.87 -12.36
C ASP A 390 2.71 -1.45 -11.11
N PRO A 391 2.20 -0.21 -11.11
CA PRO A 391 1.40 0.33 -10.01
C PRO A 391 0.04 -0.37 -9.82
N GLN A 392 -0.52 -0.98 -10.88
CA GLN A 392 -1.79 -1.72 -10.80
C GLN A 392 -1.63 -2.97 -9.93
N LEU A 393 -0.50 -3.66 -10.08
CA LEU A 393 -0.22 -4.86 -9.33
C LEU A 393 -0.08 -4.59 -7.82
N GLN A 394 0.55 -3.47 -7.45
CA GLN A 394 0.69 -3.06 -6.03
C GLN A 394 -0.68 -2.80 -5.38
N VAL A 395 -1.61 -2.16 -6.10
CA VAL A 395 -2.98 -1.94 -5.62
C VAL A 395 -3.72 -3.26 -5.42
N LEU A 396 -3.64 -4.17 -6.39
CA LEU A 396 -4.28 -5.48 -6.32
C LEU A 396 -3.73 -6.34 -5.17
N GLU A 397 -2.42 -6.26 -4.91
CA GLU A 397 -1.75 -6.91 -3.79
C GLU A 397 -2.23 -6.36 -2.44
N ARG A 398 -2.30 -5.03 -2.28
CA ARG A 398 -2.78 -4.38 -1.03
C ARG A 398 -4.26 -4.65 -0.76
N GLN A 399 -5.07 -4.86 -1.80
CA GLN A 399 -6.50 -5.13 -1.69
C GLN A 399 -6.85 -6.62 -1.66
N PHE A 400 -5.85 -7.51 -1.67
CA PHE A 400 -6.05 -8.97 -1.72
C PHE A 400 -6.94 -9.44 -2.88
N ARG A 401 -6.90 -8.76 -4.02
CA ARG A 401 -7.68 -9.12 -5.23
C ARG A 401 -6.96 -10.20 -6.05
N LEU A 402 -6.75 -11.37 -5.43
CA LEU A 402 -5.86 -12.43 -5.94
C LEU A 402 -6.19 -12.94 -7.35
N ALA A 403 -7.47 -12.97 -7.72
CA ALA A 403 -7.92 -13.43 -9.04
C ALA A 403 -7.59 -12.40 -10.14
N GLU A 404 -7.73 -11.11 -9.83
CA GLU A 404 -7.42 -10.04 -10.77
C GLU A 404 -5.92 -9.82 -10.89
N MET A 405 -5.21 -9.99 -9.77
CA MET A 405 -3.75 -10.03 -9.74
C MET A 405 -3.22 -11.14 -10.67
N GLU A 406 -3.81 -12.34 -10.62
CA GLU A 406 -3.46 -13.45 -11.54
C GLU A 406 -3.72 -13.08 -12.99
N SER A 407 -4.91 -12.54 -13.29
CA SER A 407 -5.28 -12.14 -14.65
C SER A 407 -4.36 -11.06 -15.20
N HIS A 408 -3.98 -10.08 -14.38
CA HIS A 408 -3.09 -8.98 -14.74
C HIS A 408 -1.68 -9.48 -15.04
N LEU A 409 -1.11 -10.29 -14.14
CA LEU A 409 0.20 -10.91 -14.32
C LEU A 409 0.25 -11.82 -15.55
N ARG A 410 -0.81 -12.59 -15.82
CA ARG A 410 -0.91 -13.40 -17.04
C ARG A 410 -0.93 -12.52 -18.29
N ALA A 411 -1.71 -11.44 -18.30
CA ALA A 411 -1.76 -10.52 -19.43
C ALA A 411 -0.40 -9.84 -19.71
N GLN A 412 0.36 -9.50 -18.65
CA GLN A 412 1.74 -9.00 -18.80
C GLN A 412 2.68 -10.02 -19.42
N LEU A 413 2.56 -11.28 -19.02
CA LEU A 413 3.39 -12.36 -19.57
C LEU A 413 3.00 -12.77 -21.00
N GLU A 414 1.80 -12.41 -21.46
CA GLU A 414 1.45 -12.51 -22.88
C GLU A 414 2.17 -11.46 -23.73
N GLU A 415 2.34 -10.24 -23.21
CA GLU A 415 3.01 -9.14 -23.91
C GLU A 415 4.54 -9.25 -23.82
N THR A 416 5.04 -9.52 -22.61
CA THR A 416 6.46 -9.65 -22.31
C THR A 416 6.73 -11.00 -21.64
N PRO A 417 6.86 -12.09 -22.42
CA PRO A 417 7.07 -13.43 -21.89
C PRO A 417 8.35 -13.57 -21.03
N ASP A 418 9.36 -12.74 -21.26
CA ASP A 418 10.64 -12.79 -20.54
C ASP A 418 10.67 -11.89 -19.29
N ASN A 419 9.53 -11.35 -18.86
CA ASN A 419 9.43 -10.58 -17.61
C ASN A 419 9.54 -11.50 -16.38
N TYR A 420 10.77 -11.70 -15.91
CA TYR A 420 11.04 -12.58 -14.76
C TYR A 420 10.36 -12.08 -13.47
N ARG A 421 10.22 -10.76 -13.28
CA ARG A 421 9.57 -10.17 -12.09
C ARG A 421 8.09 -10.56 -12.03
N ALA A 422 7.37 -10.45 -13.14
CA ALA A 422 5.98 -10.87 -13.24
C ALA A 422 5.82 -12.39 -13.03
N ARG A 423 6.75 -13.20 -13.55
CA ARG A 423 6.76 -14.66 -13.33
C ARG A 423 6.91 -15.01 -11.85
N ILE A 424 7.84 -14.38 -11.14
CA ILE A 424 8.06 -14.65 -9.71
C ILE A 424 6.83 -14.30 -8.89
N LYS A 425 6.23 -13.13 -9.13
CA LYS A 425 5.00 -12.72 -8.44
C LYS A 425 3.84 -13.67 -8.70
N LEU A 426 3.67 -14.12 -9.95
CA LEU A 426 2.66 -15.12 -10.31
C LEU A 426 2.93 -16.48 -9.65
N GLY A 427 4.20 -16.90 -9.60
CA GLY A 427 4.63 -18.13 -8.94
C GLY A 427 4.33 -18.12 -7.44
N LEU A 428 4.58 -17.00 -6.77
CA LEU A 428 4.24 -16.82 -5.35
C LEU A 428 2.72 -16.85 -5.13
N GLN A 429 1.93 -16.27 -6.03
CA GLN A 429 0.47 -16.35 -5.96
C GLN A 429 -0.02 -17.81 -6.05
N TYR A 430 0.51 -18.60 -6.98
CA TYR A 430 0.16 -20.01 -7.10
C TYR A 430 0.59 -20.82 -5.89
N ALA A 431 1.78 -20.57 -5.35
CA ALA A 431 2.29 -21.26 -4.18
C ALA A 431 1.37 -21.05 -2.96
N ARG A 432 0.92 -19.80 -2.76
CA ARG A 432 -0.06 -19.43 -1.71
C ARG A 432 -1.40 -20.13 -1.87
N GLN A 433 -1.80 -20.40 -3.11
CA GLN A 433 -3.01 -21.17 -3.44
C GLN A 433 -2.80 -22.69 -3.44
N ARG A 434 -1.66 -23.19 -2.96
CA ARG A 434 -1.27 -24.62 -2.99
C ARG A 434 -1.17 -25.21 -4.42
N ARG A 435 -1.13 -24.36 -5.45
CA ARG A 435 -0.91 -24.75 -6.84
C ARG A 435 0.59 -24.89 -7.11
N LEU A 436 1.22 -25.84 -6.42
CA LEU A 436 2.68 -25.97 -6.35
C LEU A 436 3.34 -26.26 -7.70
N GLU A 437 2.71 -27.04 -8.58
CA GLU A 437 3.26 -27.30 -9.92
C GLU A 437 3.24 -26.06 -10.81
N GLU A 438 2.16 -25.27 -10.73
CA GLU A 438 2.05 -24.01 -11.48
C GLU A 438 3.04 -22.97 -10.95
N ALA A 439 3.18 -22.88 -9.63
CA ALA A 439 4.19 -22.05 -8.97
C ALA A 439 5.60 -22.39 -9.44
N LEU A 440 5.93 -23.69 -9.41
CA LEU A 440 7.22 -24.19 -9.86
C LEU A 440 7.47 -23.89 -11.34
N ALA A 441 6.44 -24.02 -12.20
CA ALA A 441 6.56 -23.68 -13.61
C ALA A 441 6.94 -22.21 -13.81
N GLN A 442 6.35 -21.29 -13.03
CA GLN A 442 6.72 -19.87 -13.11
C GLN A 442 8.13 -19.60 -12.60
N PHE A 443 8.52 -20.16 -11.46
CA PHE A 443 9.88 -19.96 -10.93
C PHE A 443 10.94 -20.55 -11.86
N ALA A 444 10.73 -21.74 -12.40
CA ALA A 444 11.64 -22.34 -13.38
C ALA A 444 11.85 -21.43 -14.59
N ARG A 445 10.75 -20.90 -15.17
CA ARG A 445 10.84 -19.95 -16.28
C ARG A 445 11.48 -18.63 -15.90
N ALA A 446 11.23 -18.10 -14.69
CA ALA A 446 11.91 -16.90 -14.21
C ALA A 446 13.43 -17.08 -14.17
N THR A 447 13.94 -18.26 -13.75
CA THR A 447 15.38 -18.56 -13.72
C THR A 447 16.02 -18.83 -15.09
N GLU A 448 15.21 -18.88 -16.14
CA GLU A 448 15.65 -19.02 -17.54
C GLU A 448 15.68 -17.68 -18.27
N CYS A 449 14.96 -16.67 -17.76
CA CYS A 449 15.05 -15.30 -18.26
C CYS A 449 16.47 -14.76 -18.09
N GLN A 450 16.96 -14.01 -19.07
CA GLN A 450 18.25 -13.30 -18.99
C GLN A 450 17.99 -11.85 -18.62
N PRO A 451 18.00 -11.48 -17.32
CA PRO A 451 17.82 -10.09 -16.93
C PRO A 451 19.04 -9.25 -17.34
N ALA A 452 18.88 -7.92 -17.30
CA ALA A 452 20.01 -7.01 -17.49
C ALA A 452 21.13 -7.31 -16.46
N PRO A 453 22.41 -7.03 -16.78
CA PRO A 453 23.53 -7.32 -15.89
C PRO A 453 23.35 -6.80 -14.46
N ASP A 454 22.79 -5.60 -14.31
CA ASP A 454 22.53 -4.96 -13.01
C ASP A 454 21.43 -5.68 -12.19
N ASP A 455 20.58 -6.46 -12.84
CA ASP A 455 19.48 -7.21 -12.23
C ASP A 455 19.87 -8.65 -11.86
N LEU A 456 21.02 -9.16 -12.32
CA LEU A 456 21.48 -10.53 -12.02
C LEU A 456 21.76 -10.74 -10.52
N GLU A 457 22.13 -9.68 -9.81
CA GLU A 457 22.36 -9.67 -8.36
C GLU A 457 21.12 -9.22 -7.57
N SER A 458 20.00 -8.92 -8.25
CA SER A 458 18.75 -8.56 -7.58
C SER A 458 18.23 -9.72 -6.75
N TRP A 459 17.95 -9.47 -5.48
CA TRP A 459 17.35 -10.45 -4.58
C TRP A 459 16.06 -11.06 -5.15
N GLN A 460 15.30 -10.27 -5.92
CA GLN A 460 14.09 -10.75 -6.58
C GLN A 460 14.43 -11.89 -7.54
N TYR A 461 15.38 -11.71 -8.45
CA TYR A 461 15.80 -12.75 -9.39
C TYR A 461 16.40 -13.98 -8.67
N ILE A 462 17.27 -13.74 -7.69
CA ILE A 462 17.92 -14.79 -6.88
C ILE A 462 16.87 -15.66 -6.15
N SER A 463 15.83 -15.04 -5.58
CA SER A 463 14.80 -15.74 -4.80
C SER A 463 14.05 -16.82 -5.61
N ALA A 464 13.90 -16.65 -6.93
CA ALA A 464 13.25 -17.63 -7.80
C ALA A 464 13.91 -19.02 -7.73
N PHE A 465 15.24 -19.06 -7.64
CA PHE A 465 16.00 -20.31 -7.50
C PHE A 465 15.67 -21.01 -6.18
N PHE A 466 15.62 -20.24 -5.09
CA PHE A 466 15.34 -20.80 -3.76
C PHE A 466 13.87 -21.19 -3.59
N TYR A 467 12.93 -20.47 -4.22
CA TYR A 467 11.53 -20.89 -4.27
C TYR A 467 11.35 -22.21 -5.02
N ALA A 468 11.93 -22.34 -6.20
CA ALA A 468 11.90 -23.58 -6.96
C ALA A 468 12.55 -24.74 -6.19
N ALA A 469 13.68 -24.49 -5.52
CA ALA A 469 14.35 -25.47 -4.69
C ALA A 469 13.47 -25.94 -3.53
N ALA A 470 12.84 -25.02 -2.80
CA ALA A 470 11.96 -25.32 -1.68
C ALA A 470 10.71 -26.11 -2.11
N ILE A 471 10.06 -25.73 -3.21
CA ILE A 471 8.91 -26.48 -3.73
C ILE A 471 9.33 -27.88 -4.20
N HIS A 472 10.45 -28.02 -4.91
CA HIS A 472 10.97 -29.33 -5.29
C HIS A 472 11.25 -30.22 -4.07
N LYS A 473 11.80 -29.65 -3.00
CA LYS A 473 12.00 -30.36 -1.73
C LYS A 473 10.67 -30.83 -1.13
N GLN A 474 9.65 -29.97 -1.13
CA GLN A 474 8.30 -30.31 -0.65
C GLN A 474 7.65 -31.43 -1.47
N LEU A 475 7.88 -31.45 -2.79
CA LEU A 475 7.38 -32.49 -3.71
C LEU A 475 8.25 -33.77 -3.73
N GLY A 476 9.26 -33.90 -2.84
CA GLY A 476 10.16 -35.07 -2.78
C GLY A 476 11.19 -35.15 -3.92
N ASN A 477 11.31 -34.10 -4.76
CA ASN A 477 12.20 -34.03 -5.90
C ASN A 477 13.61 -33.55 -5.50
N GLN A 478 14.30 -34.33 -4.68
CA GLN A 478 15.60 -33.96 -4.08
C GLN A 478 16.65 -33.51 -5.11
N ARG A 479 16.75 -34.21 -6.24
CA ARG A 479 17.74 -33.89 -7.29
C ARG A 479 17.54 -32.51 -7.90
N GLN A 480 16.29 -32.12 -8.16
CA GLN A 480 15.98 -30.81 -8.71
C GLN A 480 16.11 -29.71 -7.64
N SER A 481 15.72 -30.02 -6.39
CA SER A 481 15.94 -29.12 -5.26
C SER A 481 17.41 -28.71 -5.14
N THR A 482 18.32 -29.67 -5.13
CA THR A 482 19.76 -29.39 -5.05
C THR A 482 20.25 -28.56 -6.24
N ARG A 483 19.78 -28.89 -7.46
CA ARG A 483 20.18 -28.19 -8.67
C ARG A 483 19.80 -26.70 -8.65
N PHE A 484 18.57 -26.37 -8.26
CA PHE A 484 18.13 -24.98 -8.16
C PHE A 484 18.86 -24.23 -7.05
N TYR A 485 19.05 -24.87 -5.90
CA TYR A 485 19.80 -24.32 -4.78
C TYR A 485 21.24 -23.96 -5.18
N GLU A 486 21.97 -24.88 -5.79
CA GLU A 486 23.35 -24.64 -6.25
C GLU A 486 23.45 -23.54 -7.31
N ARG A 487 22.44 -23.42 -8.19
CA ARG A 487 22.38 -22.32 -9.18
C ARG A 487 22.14 -20.98 -8.49
N GLY A 488 21.22 -20.90 -7.53
CA GLY A 488 20.93 -19.68 -6.77
C GLY A 488 22.15 -19.18 -6.00
N CYS A 489 22.91 -20.10 -5.37
CA CYS A 489 24.12 -19.78 -4.64
C CYS A 489 25.21 -19.07 -5.47
N LYS A 490 25.22 -19.21 -6.80
CA LYS A 490 26.21 -18.56 -7.68
C LYS A 490 25.98 -17.06 -7.83
N TYR A 491 24.75 -16.61 -7.60
CA TYR A 491 24.34 -15.21 -7.73
C TYR A 491 24.23 -14.52 -6.37
N LEU A 492 24.47 -15.24 -5.26
CA LEU A 492 24.38 -14.65 -3.94
C LEU A 492 25.49 -13.60 -3.76
N PRO A 493 25.16 -12.43 -3.18
CA PRO A 493 26.17 -11.49 -2.76
C PRO A 493 27.09 -12.14 -1.73
N SER A 494 28.34 -11.67 -1.64
CA SER A 494 29.39 -12.21 -0.76
C SER A 494 29.03 -12.26 0.73
N ASN A 495 27.93 -11.63 1.13
CA ASN A 495 27.45 -11.50 2.50
C ASN A 495 26.20 -12.34 2.82
N THR A 496 25.68 -13.13 1.87
CA THR A 496 24.47 -13.94 2.06
C THR A 496 24.80 -15.40 1.81
N THR A 497 24.43 -16.28 2.74
CA THR A 497 24.69 -17.72 2.60
C THR A 497 23.54 -18.45 1.93
N GLY A 498 23.83 -19.54 1.23
CA GLY A 498 22.82 -20.42 0.64
C GLY A 498 21.73 -20.89 1.64
N PRO A 499 22.09 -21.30 2.86
CA PRO A 499 21.12 -21.68 3.88
C PRO A 499 20.17 -20.55 4.29
N GLU A 500 20.67 -19.32 4.45
CA GLU A 500 19.84 -18.15 4.78
C GLU A 500 18.83 -17.85 3.66
N ALA A 501 19.29 -17.88 2.42
CA ALA A 501 18.43 -17.67 1.25
C ALA A 501 17.36 -18.77 1.11
N ALA A 502 17.72 -20.03 1.37
CA ALA A 502 16.77 -21.14 1.38
C ALA A 502 15.75 -21.05 2.53
N ALA A 503 16.19 -20.61 3.72
CA ALA A 503 15.31 -20.40 4.86
C ALA A 503 14.30 -19.27 4.60
N PHE A 504 14.75 -18.16 4.01
CA PHE A 504 13.88 -17.07 3.55
C PHE A 504 12.82 -17.59 2.57
N ALA A 505 13.24 -18.31 1.54
CA ALA A 505 12.33 -18.82 0.52
C ALA A 505 11.28 -19.80 1.08
N ALA A 506 11.69 -20.69 1.98
CA ALA A 506 10.79 -21.62 2.65
C ALA A 506 9.77 -20.91 3.55
N ARG A 507 10.16 -19.82 4.22
CA ARG A 507 9.24 -19.00 5.03
C ARG A 507 8.25 -18.25 4.13
N ASP A 508 8.72 -17.65 3.05
CA ASP A 508 7.86 -16.86 2.15
C ASP A 508 6.82 -17.72 1.42
N LEU A 509 7.18 -18.94 0.98
CA LEU A 509 6.24 -19.88 0.36
C LEU A 509 5.15 -20.37 1.33
N ASN A 510 5.42 -20.40 2.63
CA ASN A 510 4.47 -20.82 3.65
C ASN A 510 3.62 -19.66 4.21
N ARG A 511 3.81 -18.43 3.73
CA ARG A 511 3.00 -17.27 4.12
C ARG A 511 1.78 -17.12 3.19
N GLY A 512 0.56 -17.35 3.71
CA GLY A 512 -0.69 -17.02 3.03
C GLY A 512 -1.80 -18.07 3.08
N LEU A 513 -2.19 -18.53 4.27
CA LEU A 513 -3.37 -19.38 4.43
C LEU A 513 -4.66 -18.59 4.14
N LEU A 514 -5.45 -19.07 3.18
CA LEU A 514 -6.89 -18.80 3.12
C LEU A 514 -7.63 -19.80 4.04
N PRO A 515 -8.85 -19.47 4.53
CA PRO A 515 -9.34 -19.94 5.83
C PRO A 515 -9.98 -21.35 5.91
N ASN A 516 -9.93 -22.19 4.87
CA ASN A 516 -10.87 -23.34 4.80
C ASN A 516 -10.28 -24.72 4.50
N GLU A 517 -9.01 -24.98 4.83
CA GLU A 517 -8.53 -26.37 4.88
C GLU A 517 -7.89 -26.67 6.24
N PRO A 518 -8.25 -27.80 6.88
CA PRO A 518 -7.64 -28.17 8.14
C PRO A 518 -6.13 -28.35 7.94
N PRO A 519 -5.31 -28.01 8.96
CA PRO A 519 -3.88 -28.22 8.88
C PRO A 519 -3.60 -29.70 8.59
N PRO A 520 -2.56 -30.03 7.79
CA PRO A 520 -2.17 -31.42 7.60
C PRO A 520 -1.84 -32.05 8.96
N GLU A 521 -2.33 -33.26 9.19
CA GLU A 521 -1.93 -34.09 10.32
C GLU A 521 -0.39 -34.13 10.36
N VAL A 522 0.16 -33.74 11.50
CA VAL A 522 1.57 -33.97 11.80
C VAL A 522 1.74 -35.48 11.81
N ILE A 523 2.39 -36.02 10.77
CA ILE A 523 2.81 -37.42 10.75
C ILE A 523 3.80 -37.60 11.91
N ASP A 524 3.32 -38.24 12.97
CA ASP A 524 4.13 -38.70 14.08
C ASP A 524 5.08 -39.80 13.57
N THR A 525 6.35 -39.46 13.40
CA THR A 525 7.40 -40.38 12.97
C THR A 525 7.83 -41.37 14.07
N ARG A 526 7.11 -41.47 15.19
CA ARG A 526 7.38 -42.48 16.24
C ARG A 526 6.48 -43.71 16.19
N LYS A 527 5.67 -43.87 15.15
CA LYS A 527 4.99 -45.15 14.86
C LYS A 527 5.12 -45.52 13.38
N ASN A 528 6.29 -46.03 13.02
CA ASN A 528 6.48 -47.28 12.26
C ASN A 528 7.97 -47.60 12.15
#